data_AF-A0A953XEL1-F1
#
_entry.id   AF-A0A953XEL1-F1
#
_cell.length_a   1.000
_cell.length_b   1.000
_cell.length_c   1.000
_cell.angle_alpha   90.00
_cell.angle_beta   90.00
_cell.angle_gamma   90.00
#
_symmetry.space_group_name_H-M   'P 1'
#
loop_
_entity.id
_entity.type
_entity.pdbx_description
1 polymer ?
#
loop_
_entity_poly.entity_id
_entity_poly.type
_entity_poly.pdbx_seq_one_letter_code
_entity_poly.pdbx_strand_id
1 'polypeptide(L)' 'MDTACEILLSSRRIAVLGMSPKPQRTSHAIAMYMRDAGYEIIPVNPGHETIEGLDCYR' A
#
# COMPACT_ATOMS: atom_id res chain seq x y z
N MET A 1 -3.90 23.78 -8.21
CA MET A 1 -3.18 22.89 -7.28
C MET A 1 -4.27 22.18 -6.52
N ASP A 2 -4.34 20.86 -6.62
CA ASP A 2 -5.43 20.10 -6.01
C ASP A 2 -5.33 20.18 -4.49
N THR A 3 -6.47 20.26 -3.83
CA THR A 3 -6.54 20.24 -2.37
C THR A 3 -6.16 18.85 -1.86
N ALA A 4 -5.76 18.75 -0.58
CA ALA A 4 -5.48 17.46 0.03
C ALA A 4 -6.68 16.49 -0.07
N CYS A 5 -7.90 16.99 0.08
CA CYS A 5 -9.12 16.19 -0.07
C CYS A 5 -9.29 15.65 -1.50
N GLU A 6 -9.09 16.48 -2.52
CA GLU A 6 -9.20 16.06 -3.92
C GLU A 6 -8.17 14.97 -4.28
N ILE A 7 -6.94 15.09 -3.76
CA ILE A 7 -5.91 14.06 -3.94
C ILE A 7 -6.34 12.74 -3.32
N LEU A 8 -6.82 12.75 -2.07
CA LEU A 8 -7.25 11.54 -1.37
C LEU A 8 -8.45 10.86 -2.04
N LEU A 9 -9.40 11.64 -2.57
CA LEU A 9 -10.62 11.11 -3.20
C LEU A 9 -10.38 10.56 -4.61
N SER A 10 -9.38 11.08 -5.33
CA SER A 10 -9.09 10.68 -6.72
C SER A 10 -7.99 9.62 -6.84
N SER A 11 -7.12 9.49 -5.83
CA SER A 11 -5.99 8.54 -5.87
C SER A 11 -6.45 7.09 -5.88
N ARG A 12 -5.96 6.33 -6.85
CA ARG A 12 -6.20 4.87 -6.96
C ARG A 12 -4.97 4.02 -6.66
N ARG A 13 -3.78 4.63 -6.74
CA ARG A 13 -2.48 3.99 -6.57
C ARG A 13 -1.81 4.51 -5.31
N ILE A 14 -1.57 3.63 -4.34
CA ILE A 14 -1.22 4.02 -2.98
C ILE A 14 0.03 3.26 -2.53
N ALA A 15 1.06 4.02 -2.14
CA ALA A 15 2.26 3.46 -1.54
C ALA A 15 2.04 3.22 -0.04
N VAL A 16 2.29 1.99 0.42
CA VAL A 16 2.16 1.62 1.83
C VAL A 16 3.55 1.48 2.44
N LEU A 17 3.98 2.55 3.11
CA LEU A 17 5.26 2.58 3.82
C LEU A 17 5.22 1.65 5.04
N GLY A 18 6.21 0.77 5.14
CA GLY A 18 6.28 -0.25 6.19
C GLY A 18 5.27 -1.38 6.01
N MET A 19 4.77 -1.61 4.79
CA MET A 19 3.96 -2.79 4.50
C MET A 19 4.73 -4.05 4.89
N SER A 20 4.10 -4.93 5.66
CA SER A 20 4.70 -6.16 6.14
C SER A 20 4.09 -7.36 5.42
N PRO A 21 4.86 -8.42 5.13
CA PRO A 21 4.30 -9.68 4.65
C PRO A 21 3.60 -10.49 5.76
N LYS A 22 3.67 -10.05 7.02
CA LYS A 22 3.14 -10.79 8.17
C LYS A 22 1.65 -10.50 8.37
N PRO A 23 0.75 -11.50 8.27
CA PRO A 23 -0.71 -11.27 8.36
C PRO A 23 -1.19 -10.61 9.66
N GLN A 24 -0.49 -10.82 10.77
CA GLN A 24 -0.80 -10.24 12.07
C GLN A 24 -0.41 -8.76 12.21
N ARG A 25 0.30 -8.19 11.22
CA ARG A 25 0.71 -6.77 11.27
C ARG A 25 -0.37 -5.92 10.65
N THR A 26 -0.73 -4.83 11.32
CA THR A 26 -1.76 -3.90 10.85
C THR A 26 -1.50 -3.36 9.44
N SER A 27 -0.23 -3.11 9.09
CA SER A 27 0.14 -2.64 7.74
C SER A 27 -0.16 -3.68 6.66
N HIS A 28 -0.09 -4.98 6.97
CA HIS A 28 -0.54 -6.04 6.06
C HIS A 28 -2.05 -6.00 5.89
N ALA A 29 -2.80 -6.01 7.00
CA ALA A 29 -4.26 -6.04 6.96
C ALA A 29 -4.86 -4.83 6.22
N ILE A 30 -4.32 -3.62 6.44
CA ILE A 30 -4.78 -2.40 5.75
C ILE A 30 -4.48 -2.48 4.25
N ALA A 31 -3.28 -2.89 3.86
CA ALA A 31 -2.90 -3.00 2.45
C ALA A 31 -3.81 -3.99 1.70
N MET A 32 -4.11 -5.13 2.32
CA MET A 32 -4.99 -6.15 1.76
C MET A 32 -6.42 -5.64 1.63
N TYR A 33 -6.95 -4.99 2.67
CA TYR A 33 -8.28 -4.36 2.61
C TYR A 33 -8.39 -3.35 1.46
N MET A 34 -7.37 -2.50 1.28
CA MET A 34 -7.35 -1.52 0.21
C MET A 34 -7.22 -2.19 -1.16
N ARG A 35 -6.42 -3.24 -1.30
CA ARG A 35 -6.32 -4.02 -2.53
C ARG A 35 -7.66 -4.66 -2.90
N ASP A 36 -8.35 -5.25 -1.93
CA ASP A 36 -9.66 -5.88 -2.12
C ASP A 36 -10.74 -4.85 -2.47
N ALA A 37 -10.59 -3.61 -2.00
CA ALA A 37 -11.42 -2.46 -2.40
C ALA A 37 -11.07 -1.89 -3.79
N GLY A 38 -10.11 -2.48 -4.51
CA GLY A 38 -9.74 -2.12 -5.88
C GLY A 38 -8.67 -1.04 -6.01
N TYR A 39 -7.93 -0.73 -4.94
CA TYR A 39 -6.76 0.14 -5.01
C TYR A 39 -5.53 -0.63 -5.51
N GLU A 40 -4.67 0.04 -6.27
CA GLU A 40 -3.36 -0.48 -6.65
C GLU A 40 -2.37 -0.18 -5.51
N ILE A 41 -1.85 -1.22 -4.87
CA ILE A 41 -0.94 -1.10 -3.73
C ILE A 41 0.51 -1.20 -4.18
N ILE A 42 1.34 -0.26 -3.73
CA ILE A 42 2.79 -0.29 -3.91
C ILE A 42 3.43 -0.52 -2.53
N PRO A 43 4.01 -1.71 -2.25
CA PRO A 43 4.72 -1.92 -1.00
C PRO A 43 6.03 -1.12 -0.96
N VAL A 44 6.27 -0.44 0.16
CA VAL A 44 7.55 0.23 0.44
C VAL A 44 8.09 -0.28 1.76
N ASN A 45 9.13 -1.11 1.71
CA ASN A 45 9.78 -1.68 2.87
C ASN A 45 11.23 -2.06 2.54
N PRO A 46 12.24 -1.40 3.16
CA PRO A 46 13.65 -1.67 2.90
C PRO A 46 14.10 -3.11 3.14
N GLY A 47 13.36 -3.88 3.94
CA GLY A 47 13.69 -5.26 4.31
C GLY A 47 13.16 -6.33 3.36
N HIS A 48 12.41 -5.96 2.31
CA HIS A 48 11.78 -6.91 1.40
C HIS A 48 11.88 -6.45 -0.05
N GLU A 49 12.12 -7.40 -0.96
CA GLU A 49 12.11 -7.14 -2.41
C GLU A 49 10.72 -7.40 -3.03
N THR A 50 9.93 -8.28 -2.42
CA THR A 50 8.54 -8.56 -2.81
C THR A 50 7.66 -8.77 -1.58
N ILE A 51 6.39 -8.39 -1.67
CA ILE A 51 5.37 -8.63 -0.64
C ILE A 51 4.05 -8.98 -1.34
N GLU A 52 3.41 -10.10 -0.97
CA GLU A 52 2.15 -10.56 -1.59
C GLU A 52 2.19 -10.66 -3.13
N GLY A 53 3.37 -11.01 -3.68
CA GLY A 53 3.60 -11.11 -5.12
C GLY A 53 3.79 -9.77 -5.84
N LEU A 54 3.82 -8.64 -5.12
CA LEU A 54 4.07 -7.30 -5.64
C LEU A 54 5.54 -6.91 -5.43
N ASP A 55 6.11 -6.18 -6.40
CA ASP A 55 7.44 -5.58 -6.28
C ASP A 55 7.46 -4.55 -5.15
N CYS A 56 8.44 -4.68 -4.25
CA CYS A 56 8.60 -3.83 -3.08
C CYS A 56 9.80 -2.89 -3.23
N TYR A 57 9.59 -1.63 -2.87
CA TYR A 57 10.58 -0.56 -3.07
C TYR A 57 11.16 -0.08 -1.73
N ARG A 58 12.24 0.70 -1.82
CA ARG A 58 12.94 1.30 -0.67
C ARG A 58 12.85 2.82 -0.72
#